data_AF-A0A381Q1Y6-F1
#
_entry.id   AF-A0A381Q1Y6-F1
#
_cell.length_a   1.000
_cell.length_b   1.000
_cell.length_c   1.000
_cell.angle_alpha   90.00
_cell.angle_beta   90.00
_cell.angle_gamma   90.00
#
_symmetry.space_group_name_H-M   'P 1'
#
loop_
_entity.id
_entity.type
_entity.pdbx_description
1 polymer ?
#
loop_
_entity_poly.entity_id
_entity_poly.type
_entity_poly.pdbx_seq_one_letter_code
_entity_poly.pdbx_strand_id
1 'polypeptide(L)'
;MAFKTKVALVVLLAVLLIGVPPGLGQQPPADKRDNLYSIWLKLSMMGHNQSEIEGLLAGITGEQLLRLKNRLRRDVLATLMQLNLNSEIELSRTEQDLVMIRDKIRTEIRFAGLENDQLLQRMIRHKFGISLQNI
;
A
#
# COMPACT_ATOMS: atom_id res chain seq x y z
N MET A 1 37.30 -52.44 12.71
CA MET A 1 36.45 -51.83 11.65
C MET A 1 35.70 -50.56 12.09
N ALA A 2 36.03 -49.90 13.22
CA ALA A 2 35.32 -48.70 13.69
C ALA A 2 36.01 -47.35 13.36
N PHE A 3 37.20 -47.39 12.74
CA PHE A 3 38.00 -46.18 12.45
C PHE A 3 37.72 -45.60 11.05
N LYS A 4 37.35 -46.45 10.08
CA LYS A 4 37.06 -46.02 8.69
C LYS A 4 35.71 -45.30 8.55
N THR A 5 34.74 -45.59 9.42
CA THR A 5 33.40 -44.98 9.42
C THR A 5 33.40 -43.54 9.94
N LYS A 6 34.27 -43.21 10.91
CA LYS A 6 34.38 -41.84 11.44
C LYS A 6 34.96 -40.86 10.42
N VAL A 7 35.93 -41.29 9.61
CA VAL A 7 36.55 -40.45 8.57
C VAL A 7 35.57 -40.15 7.44
N ALA A 8 34.76 -41.13 7.03
CA ALA A 8 33.71 -40.92 6.02
C ALA A 8 32.64 -39.91 6.47
N LEU A 9 32.29 -39.91 7.76
CA LEU A 9 31.30 -38.97 8.31
C LEU A 9 31.81 -37.53 8.32
N VAL A 10 33.10 -37.32 8.64
CA VAL A 10 33.72 -35.98 8.68
C VAL A 10 33.88 -35.40 7.27
N VAL A 11 34.19 -36.22 6.27
CA VAL A 11 34.26 -35.78 4.86
C VAL A 11 32.87 -35.43 4.31
N LEU A 12 31.83 -36.19 4.67
CA LEU A 12 30.45 -35.87 4.27
C LEU A 12 29.96 -34.55 4.89
N LEU A 13 30.31 -34.29 6.16
CA LEU A 13 29.95 -33.04 6.85
C LEU A 13 30.68 -31.82 6.27
N ALA A 14 31.94 -31.99 5.85
CA ALA A 14 32.72 -30.93 5.22
C ALA A 14 32.23 -30.59 3.80
N VAL A 15 31.77 -31.58 3.03
CA VAL A 15 31.15 -31.35 1.71
C VAL A 15 29.79 -30.67 1.83
N LEU A 16 29.02 -30.94 2.89
CA LEU A 16 27.74 -30.27 3.14
C LEU A 16 27.91 -28.76 3.45
N LEU A 17 29.02 -28.38 4.08
CA LEU A 17 29.32 -26.97 4.42
C LEU A 17 29.87 -26.15 3.25
N ILE A 18 30.37 -26.80 2.18
CA ILE A 18 30.96 -26.13 1.00
C ILE A 18 29.97 -26.15 -0.20
N GLY A 19 28.87 -26.89 -0.09
CA GLY A 19 27.95 -27.20 -1.18
C GLY A 19 26.72 -26.31 -1.36
N VAL A 20 26.68 -25.08 -0.80
CA VAL A 20 25.66 -24.12 -1.20
C VAL A 20 26.27 -23.20 -2.25
N PRO A 21 25.97 -23.38 -3.55
CA PRO A 21 26.37 -22.39 -4.55
C PRO A 21 25.81 -21.03 -4.10
N PRO A 22 26.56 -19.91 -4.27
CA PRO A 22 26.15 -18.57 -3.84
C PRO A 22 24.95 -17.99 -4.63
N GLY A 23 24.01 -18.84 -5.05
CA GLY A 23 22.77 -18.52 -5.74
C GLY A 23 21.55 -19.37 -5.34
N LEU A 24 21.66 -20.36 -4.43
CA LEU A 24 20.54 -21.20 -3.97
C LEU A 24 20.03 -20.80 -2.57
N GLY A 25 19.74 -19.52 -2.41
CA GLY A 25 19.20 -18.95 -1.17
C GLY A 25 18.77 -17.48 -1.32
N GLN A 26 19.12 -16.85 -2.43
CA GLN A 26 18.48 -15.61 -2.81
C GLN A 26 17.12 -15.95 -3.42
N GLN A 27 16.12 -16.02 -2.55
CA GLN A 27 14.76 -15.68 -2.97
C GLN A 27 14.88 -14.42 -3.83
N PRO A 28 14.46 -14.41 -5.11
CA PRO A 28 14.49 -13.18 -5.91
C PRO A 28 13.82 -12.10 -5.05
N PRO A 29 14.40 -10.88 -4.95
CA PRO A 29 13.90 -9.86 -4.04
C PRO A 29 12.40 -9.79 -4.24
N ALA A 30 11.65 -10.07 -3.17
CA ALA A 30 10.20 -10.15 -3.18
C ALA A 30 9.68 -9.02 -4.08
N ASP A 31 8.90 -9.41 -5.09
CA ASP A 31 8.41 -8.59 -6.20
C ASP A 31 8.47 -7.09 -5.85
N LYS A 32 9.39 -6.31 -6.46
CA LYS A 32 9.62 -4.88 -6.16
C LYS A 32 8.33 -4.02 -6.16
N ARG A 33 7.21 -4.59 -6.64
CA ARG A 33 5.85 -4.05 -6.61
C ARG A 33 5.26 -3.94 -5.20
N ASP A 34 5.47 -4.90 -4.29
CA ASP A 34 4.99 -4.80 -2.89
C ASP A 34 5.76 -3.72 -2.10
N ASN A 35 6.95 -3.35 -2.61
CA ASN A 35 7.71 -2.24 -2.08
C ASN A 35 7.04 -0.88 -2.37
N LEU A 36 6.48 -0.67 -3.57
CA LEU A 36 5.95 0.65 -3.95
C LEU A 36 4.73 1.08 -3.14
N TYR A 37 3.80 0.17 -2.90
CA TYR A 37 2.62 0.45 -2.06
C TYR A 37 3.02 0.80 -0.63
N SER A 38 3.90 -0.02 -0.04
CA SER A 38 4.39 0.17 1.32
C SER A 38 5.19 1.47 1.47
N ILE A 39 6.05 1.79 0.50
CA ILE A 39 6.79 3.07 0.45
C ILE A 39 5.82 4.24 0.36
N TRP A 40 4.83 4.17 -0.53
CA TRP A 40 3.85 5.25 -0.72
C TRP A 40 3.11 5.56 0.59
N LEU A 41 2.54 4.54 1.24
CA LEU A 41 1.85 4.73 2.51
C LEU A 41 2.78 5.24 3.59
N LYS A 42 4.03 4.74 3.66
CA LYS A 42 5.02 5.22 4.63
C LYS A 42 5.29 6.72 4.46
N LEU A 43 5.44 7.19 3.22
CA LEU A 43 5.66 8.61 2.93
C LEU A 43 4.43 9.45 3.29
N SER A 44 3.23 8.98 2.96
CA SER A 44 1.98 9.66 3.37
C SER A 44 1.84 9.75 4.89
N MET A 45 2.15 8.67 5.62
CA MET A 45 2.17 8.66 7.09
C MET A 45 3.25 9.56 7.69
N MET A 46 4.34 9.82 6.96
CA MET A 46 5.36 10.81 7.35
C MET A 46 4.90 12.26 7.10
N GLY A 47 3.72 12.46 6.53
CA GLY A 47 3.13 13.76 6.26
C GLY A 47 3.40 14.30 4.86
N HIS A 48 4.02 13.52 3.97
CA HIS A 48 4.19 13.92 2.57
C HIS A 48 2.85 13.93 1.84
N ASN A 49 2.57 15.01 1.10
CA ASN A 49 1.39 15.10 0.24
C ASN A 49 1.60 14.33 -1.08
N GLN A 50 0.53 14.03 -1.82
CA GLN A 50 0.59 13.27 -3.08
C GLN A 50 1.69 13.77 -4.05
N SER A 51 1.81 15.08 -4.26
CA SER A 51 2.77 15.64 -5.22
C SER A 51 4.22 15.42 -4.77
N GLU A 52 4.49 15.52 -3.47
CA GLU A 52 5.81 15.22 -2.88
C GLU A 52 6.15 13.74 -3.04
N ILE A 53 5.19 12.84 -2.76
CA ILE A 53 5.38 11.40 -2.92
C ILE A 53 5.69 11.05 -4.38
N GLU A 54 4.92 11.61 -5.32
CA GLU A 54 5.17 11.41 -6.76
C GLU A 54 6.54 11.94 -7.18
N GLY A 55 6.98 13.08 -6.63
CA GLY A 55 8.32 13.64 -6.86
C GLY A 55 9.44 12.75 -6.31
N LEU A 56 9.29 12.22 -5.09
CA LEU A 56 10.26 11.29 -4.48
C LEU A 56 10.34 9.95 -5.23
N LEU A 57 9.24 9.57 -5.90
CA LEU A 57 9.14 8.33 -6.67
C LEU A 57 9.26 8.54 -8.19
N ALA A 58 9.89 9.64 -8.64
CA ALA A 58 9.97 10.01 -10.07
C ALA A 58 10.56 8.93 -11.01
N GLY A 59 11.24 7.91 -10.47
CA GLY A 59 11.77 6.77 -11.25
C GLY A 59 10.75 5.67 -11.60
N ILE A 60 9.50 5.75 -11.14
CA ILE A 60 8.47 4.76 -11.47
C ILE A 60 7.82 5.05 -12.83
N THR A 61 7.43 3.99 -13.54
CA THR A 61 6.69 4.13 -14.81
C THR A 61 5.25 4.60 -14.55
N GLY A 62 4.64 5.25 -15.53
CA GLY A 62 3.23 5.67 -15.45
C GLY A 62 2.27 4.50 -15.22
N GLU A 63 2.55 3.33 -15.78
CA GLU A 63 1.74 2.12 -15.57
C GLU A 63 1.85 1.58 -14.14
N GLN A 64 3.05 1.62 -13.54
CA GLN A 64 3.24 1.26 -12.13
C GLN A 64 2.49 2.23 -11.22
N LEU A 65 2.60 3.54 -11.47
CA LEU A 65 1.89 4.56 -10.71
C LEU A 65 0.36 4.38 -10.84
N LEU A 66 -0.15 4.14 -12.03
CA LEU A 66 -1.57 3.90 -12.26
C LEU A 66 -2.08 2.68 -11.49
N ARG A 67 -1.35 1.56 -11.54
CA ARG A 67 -1.69 0.34 -10.79
C ARG A 67 -1.67 0.57 -9.27
N LEU A 68 -0.64 1.26 -8.77
CA LEU A 68 -0.52 1.65 -7.37
C LEU A 68 -1.72 2.49 -6.92
N LYS A 69 -2.01 3.59 -7.63
CA LYS A 69 -3.15 4.45 -7.31
C LYS A 69 -4.48 3.69 -7.38
N ASN A 70 -4.65 2.78 -8.35
CA ASN A 70 -5.86 1.95 -8.42
C ASN A 70 -6.03 1.06 -7.19
N ARG A 71 -4.94 0.53 -6.63
CA ARG A 71 -4.98 -0.22 -5.36
C ARG A 71 -5.39 0.69 -4.20
N LEU A 72 -4.68 1.80 -4.02
CA LEU A 72 -4.98 2.79 -2.97
C LEU A 72 -6.43 3.31 -3.02
N ARG A 73 -6.95 3.60 -4.23
CA ARG A 73 -8.35 4.01 -4.43
C ARG A 73 -9.34 2.97 -3.91
N ARG A 74 -9.10 1.69 -4.21
CA ARG A 74 -9.96 0.60 -3.72
C ARG A 74 -9.91 0.51 -2.19
N ASP A 75 -8.73 0.66 -1.62
CA ASP A 75 -8.54 0.59 -0.17
C ASP A 75 -9.28 1.74 0.53
N VAL A 76 -9.14 3.00 0.05
CA VAL A 76 -9.91 4.15 0.57
C VAL A 76 -11.41 3.87 0.50
N LEU A 77 -11.92 3.41 -0.64
CA LEU A 77 -13.34 3.12 -0.81
C LEU A 77 -13.82 1.96 0.07
N ALA A 78 -12.96 1.00 0.40
CA ALA A 78 -13.25 -0.10 1.31
C ALA A 78 -13.28 0.39 2.76
N THR A 79 -12.31 1.20 3.18
CA THR A 79 -12.29 1.83 4.50
C THR A 79 -13.54 2.67 4.73
N LEU A 80 -13.90 3.55 3.77
CA LEU A 80 -15.12 4.35 3.89
C LEU A 80 -16.40 3.50 3.98
N MET A 81 -16.45 2.33 3.33
CA MET A 81 -17.56 1.39 3.54
C MET A 81 -17.55 0.78 4.93
N GLN A 82 -16.39 0.34 5.42
CA GLN A 82 -16.23 -0.27 6.74
C GLN A 82 -16.55 0.70 7.87
N LEU A 83 -16.28 1.99 7.66
CA LEU A 83 -16.66 3.08 8.56
C LEU A 83 -18.16 3.44 8.48
N ASN A 84 -18.97 2.65 7.76
CA ASN A 84 -20.41 2.86 7.58
C ASN A 84 -20.77 4.25 7.07
N LEU A 85 -19.96 4.83 6.17
CA LEU A 85 -20.17 6.18 5.66
C LEU A 85 -21.57 6.37 5.04
N ASN A 86 -22.11 5.33 4.38
CA ASN A 86 -23.48 5.36 3.85
C ASN A 86 -24.51 5.62 4.96
N SER A 87 -24.40 4.93 6.08
CA SER A 87 -25.32 5.12 7.20
C SER A 87 -25.13 6.48 7.87
N GLU A 88 -23.89 6.97 7.99
CA GLU A 88 -23.65 8.32 8.50
C GLU A 88 -24.30 9.39 7.59
N ILE A 89 -24.24 9.21 6.27
CA ILE A 89 -24.87 10.10 5.29
C ILE A 89 -26.40 10.02 5.39
N GLU A 90 -26.98 8.82 5.47
CA GLU A 90 -28.42 8.61 5.59
C GLU A 90 -29.00 9.21 6.89
N LEU A 91 -28.22 9.18 7.97
CA LEU A 91 -28.61 9.70 9.28
C LEU A 91 -28.33 11.20 9.46
N SER A 92 -27.56 11.80 8.55
CA SER A 92 -27.23 13.22 8.54
C SER A 92 -28.49 14.08 8.46
N ARG A 93 -28.59 15.10 9.31
CA ARG A 93 -29.75 16.01 9.34
C ARG A 93 -29.37 17.48 9.15
N THR A 94 -28.09 17.80 9.21
CA THR A 94 -27.59 19.17 9.18
C THR A 94 -26.44 19.30 8.19
N GLU A 95 -26.20 20.54 7.74
CA GLU A 95 -25.00 20.83 6.95
C GLU A 95 -23.71 20.55 7.73
N GLN A 96 -23.73 20.72 9.06
CA GLN A 96 -22.57 20.43 9.90
C GLN A 96 -22.20 18.93 9.89
N ASP A 97 -23.21 18.04 9.87
CA ASP A 97 -22.98 16.60 9.74
C ASP A 97 -22.32 16.29 8.38
N LEU A 98 -22.79 16.93 7.31
CA LEU A 98 -22.20 16.77 5.98
C LEU A 98 -20.77 17.32 5.90
N VAL A 99 -20.46 18.42 6.61
CA VAL A 99 -19.09 18.93 6.74
C VAL A 99 -18.19 17.91 7.45
N MET A 100 -18.63 17.36 8.58
CA MET A 100 -17.89 16.30 9.28
C MET A 100 -17.66 15.06 8.40
N ILE A 101 -18.67 14.64 7.65
CA ILE A 101 -18.56 13.52 6.70
C ILE A 101 -17.50 13.83 5.63
N ARG A 102 -17.52 15.05 5.05
CA ARG A 102 -16.49 15.47 4.09
C ARG A 102 -15.10 15.47 4.70
N ASP A 103 -14.95 15.89 5.96
CA ASP A 103 -13.66 15.93 6.64
C ASP A 103 -13.12 14.53 6.96
N LYS A 104 -13.99 13.60 7.35
CA LYS A 104 -13.63 12.17 7.46
C LYS A 104 -13.12 11.63 6.13
N ILE A 105 -13.85 11.89 5.04
CA ILE A 105 -13.44 11.46 3.71
C ILE A 105 -12.09 12.08 3.33
N ARG A 106 -11.90 13.39 3.54
CA ARG A 106 -10.62 14.06 3.26
C ARG A 106 -9.47 13.48 4.07
N THR A 107 -9.74 13.11 5.32
CA THR A 107 -8.76 12.47 6.21
C THR A 107 -8.31 11.12 5.65
N GLU A 108 -9.24 10.27 5.24
CA GLU A 108 -8.92 8.98 4.62
C GLU A 108 -8.15 9.14 3.30
N ILE A 109 -8.54 10.11 2.47
CA ILE A 109 -7.81 10.43 1.24
C ILE A 109 -6.37 10.87 1.54
N ARG A 110 -6.19 11.70 2.57
CA ARG A 110 -4.88 12.20 3.00
C ARG A 110 -4.00 11.08 3.54
N PHE A 111 -4.55 10.16 4.35
CA PHE A 111 -3.81 8.98 4.83
C PHE A 111 -3.38 8.03 3.72
N ALA A 112 -4.11 8.01 2.60
CA ALA A 112 -3.71 7.28 1.41
C ALA A 112 -2.75 8.07 0.49
N GLY A 113 -2.47 9.35 0.79
CA GLY A 113 -1.68 10.25 -0.05
C GLY A 113 -2.29 10.48 -1.43
N LEU A 114 -3.62 10.62 -1.52
CA LEU A 114 -4.35 10.78 -2.79
C LEU A 114 -5.12 12.11 -2.88
N GLU A 115 -4.62 13.17 -2.25
CA GLU A 115 -5.32 14.46 -2.10
C GLU A 115 -5.73 15.07 -3.44
N ASN A 116 -4.90 14.90 -4.47
CA ASN A 116 -5.10 15.46 -5.80
C ASN A 116 -5.76 14.47 -6.79
N ASP A 117 -6.20 13.30 -6.32
CA ASP A 117 -6.73 12.25 -7.18
C ASP A 117 -8.19 12.49 -7.60
N GLN A 118 -8.36 13.14 -8.75
CA GLN A 118 -9.68 13.46 -9.32
C GLN A 118 -10.54 12.22 -9.63
N LEU A 119 -9.92 11.07 -9.92
CA LEU A 119 -10.68 9.84 -10.16
C LEU A 119 -11.29 9.34 -8.85
N LEU A 120 -10.52 9.33 -7.76
CA LEU A 120 -11.01 8.96 -6.44
C LEU A 120 -12.19 9.85 -6.00
N GLN A 121 -12.06 11.16 -6.18
CA GLN A 121 -13.15 12.10 -5.84
C GLN A 121 -14.44 11.78 -6.61
N ARG A 122 -14.34 11.45 -7.91
CA ARG A 122 -15.50 11.00 -8.70
C ARG A 122 -16.05 9.66 -8.25
N MET A 123 -15.20 8.70 -7.90
CA MET A 123 -15.63 7.40 -7.37
C MET A 123 -16.38 7.54 -6.04
N ILE A 124 -15.90 8.41 -5.15
CA ILE A 124 -16.56 8.71 -3.88
C ILE A 124 -17.92 9.34 -4.13
N ARG A 125 -18.00 10.37 -5.00
CA ARG A 125 -19.28 10.99 -5.37
C ARG A 125 -20.26 9.97 -5.94
N HIS A 126 -19.80 9.10 -6.83
CA HIS A 126 -20.65 8.08 -7.44
C HIS A 126 -21.14 7.06 -6.40
N LYS A 127 -20.28 6.64 -5.47
CA LYS A 127 -20.59 5.56 -4.52
C LYS A 127 -21.40 6.03 -3.32
N PHE A 128 -21.14 7.23 -2.82
CA PHE A 128 -21.69 7.75 -1.57
C PHE A 128 -22.59 8.98 -1.77
N GLY A 129 -22.70 9.52 -2.99
CA GLY A 129 -23.49 10.73 -3.26
C GLY A 129 -22.89 12.04 -2.73
N ILE A 130 -21.73 12.00 -2.06
CA ILE A 130 -21.08 13.17 -1.47
C ILE A 130 -20.06 13.77 -2.45
N SER A 131 -20.23 15.06 -2.75
CA SER A 131 -19.20 15.85 -3.44
C SER A 131 -18.18 16.40 -2.44
N LEU A 132 -16.90 16.27 -2.79
CA LEU A 132 -15.77 16.86 -2.06
C LEU A 132 -15.36 18.23 -2.62
N GLN A 133 -15.90 18.62 -3.78
CA GLN A 133 -15.79 19.97 -4.31
C GLN A 133 -16.66 20.89 -3.46
N ASN A 134 -16.12 22.06 -3.10
CA ASN A 134 -16.63 23.08 -2.20
C ASN A 134 -16.18 22.88 -0.75
N ILE A 135 -15.13 23.61 -0.34
CA ILE A 135 -15.19 24.85 0.45
C ILE A 135 -14.08 25.78 -0.09
#